data_AF-A0A7K0LHE3-F1
#
_entry.id   AF-A0A7K0LHE3-F1
#
_cell.length_a   1.000
_cell.length_b   1.000
_cell.length_c   1.000
_cell.angle_alpha   90.00
_cell.angle_beta   90.00
_cell.angle_gamma   90.00
#
_symmetry.space_group_name_H-M   'P 1'
#
loop_
_entity.id
_entity.type
_entity.pdbx_description
1 polymer ?
#
loop_
_entity_poly.entity_id
_entity_poly.type
_entity_poly.pdbx_seq_one_letter_code
_entity_poly.pdbx_strand_id
1 'polypeptide(L)'
;MLDGEGAGTPYFGGERDASDCFIAPTVLVGTDPASKVMQDEIFGPLLPVLAVDGVEEAIAFINNRDKPLALYVFAEDKQIAERVLDSTSSGGACINGTLFQLVPPTLPFGGVGESGQGAYHGRSTFETFSHHKSVLKKTTRLDPPIAYPPYTERKKKILRRFL
;
A
#
# COMPACT_ATOMS: atom_id res chain seq x y z
N MET A 1 -10.90 23.33 -3.16
CA MET A 1 -11.53 21.99 -3.08
C MET A 1 -13.04 22.08 -2.95
N LEU A 2 -13.59 22.82 -1.98
CA LEU A 2 -15.04 22.85 -1.74
C LEU A 2 -15.85 23.78 -2.66
N ASP A 3 -15.22 24.82 -3.21
CA ASP A 3 -15.91 25.84 -4.01
C ASP A 3 -15.74 25.57 -5.53
N GLY A 4 -15.25 24.38 -5.89
CA GLY A 4 -15.08 23.94 -7.27
C GLY A 4 -16.33 23.27 -7.82
N GLU A 5 -16.50 23.34 -9.14
CA GLU A 5 -17.55 22.61 -9.84
C GLU A 5 -17.43 21.09 -9.54
N GLY A 6 -18.56 20.46 -9.21
CA GLY A 6 -18.61 19.04 -8.88
C GLY A 6 -18.08 18.64 -7.50
N ALA A 7 -17.72 19.58 -6.60
CA ALA A 7 -17.20 19.25 -5.25
C ALA A 7 -18.18 18.46 -4.36
N GLY A 8 -19.46 18.41 -4.74
CA GLY A 8 -20.54 17.81 -3.96
C GLY A 8 -21.15 18.82 -2.99
N THR A 9 -22.19 18.38 -2.29
CA THR A 9 -22.93 19.20 -1.32
C THR A 9 -22.67 18.67 0.10
N PRO A 10 -22.45 19.55 1.09
CA PRO A 10 -22.39 19.14 2.49
C PRO A 10 -23.70 18.46 2.92
N TYR A 11 -23.61 17.19 3.28
CA TYR A 11 -24.68 16.48 3.98
C TYR A 11 -24.63 16.76 5.49
N PHE A 12 -23.41 16.91 6.03
CA PHE A 12 -23.14 17.27 7.42
C PHE A 12 -21.97 18.26 7.48
N GLY A 13 -22.03 19.18 8.43
CA GLY A 13 -21.00 20.21 8.64
C GLY A 13 -20.98 21.27 7.55
N GLY A 14 -19.78 21.73 7.19
CA GLY A 14 -19.56 22.76 6.17
C GLY A 14 -19.29 24.16 6.73
N GLU A 15 -19.35 24.33 8.06
CA GLU A 15 -18.96 25.57 8.72
C GLU A 15 -17.47 25.83 8.55
N ARG A 16 -17.12 27.10 8.31
CA ARG A 16 -15.75 27.55 8.13
C ARG A 16 -15.58 28.92 8.77
N ASP A 17 -14.44 29.12 9.40
CA ASP A 17 -13.99 30.42 9.89
C ASP A 17 -12.56 30.65 9.44
N ALA A 18 -12.38 31.53 8.44
CA ALA A 18 -11.07 31.86 7.91
C ALA A 18 -10.20 32.62 8.92
N SER A 19 -10.79 33.28 9.91
CA SER A 19 -10.05 34.02 10.94
C SER A 19 -9.38 33.09 11.96
N ASP A 20 -9.93 31.89 12.15
CA ASP A 20 -9.40 30.84 13.04
C ASP A 20 -8.80 29.65 12.27
N CYS A 21 -8.68 29.75 10.94
CA CYS A 21 -8.31 28.63 10.06
C CYS A 21 -9.15 27.35 10.31
N PHE A 22 -10.41 27.55 10.72
CA PHE A 22 -11.31 26.47 11.12
C PHE A 22 -12.15 25.98 9.95
N ILE A 23 -12.24 24.66 9.82
CA ILE A 23 -13.17 23.97 8.94
C ILE A 23 -13.78 22.83 9.77
N ALA A 24 -15.12 22.80 9.89
CA ALA A 24 -15.80 21.74 10.61
C ALA A 24 -15.69 20.38 9.88
N PRO A 25 -15.74 19.25 10.59
CA PRO A 25 -15.90 17.93 9.97
C PRO A 25 -17.07 17.93 8.99
N THR A 26 -16.79 17.71 7.72
CA THR A 26 -17.76 17.87 6.64
C THR A 26 -17.89 16.59 5.83
N VAL A 27 -19.11 16.06 5.73
CA VAL A 27 -19.42 14.92 4.86
C VAL A 27 -20.03 15.44 3.58
N LEU A 28 -19.45 15.07 2.44
CA LEU A 28 -19.90 15.51 1.11
C LEU A 28 -20.61 14.36 0.39
N VAL A 29 -21.73 14.67 -0.25
CA VAL A 29 -22.49 13.74 -1.11
C VAL A 29 -22.67 14.34 -2.50
N GLY A 30 -22.84 13.49 -3.51
CA GLY A 30 -22.99 13.93 -4.90
C GLY A 30 -21.71 14.56 -5.47
N THR A 31 -20.55 14.17 -4.95
CA THR A 31 -19.24 14.61 -5.44
C THR A 31 -18.94 13.93 -6.77
N ASP A 32 -18.56 14.72 -7.77
CA ASP A 32 -18.04 14.21 -9.04
C ASP A 32 -16.64 13.62 -8.83
N PRO A 33 -16.38 12.36 -9.23
CA PRO A 33 -15.04 11.77 -9.19
C PRO A 33 -13.95 12.56 -9.92
N ALA A 34 -14.29 13.39 -10.90
CA ALA A 34 -13.37 14.27 -11.63
C ALA A 34 -13.11 15.61 -10.91
N SER A 35 -13.86 15.93 -9.85
CA SER A 35 -13.72 17.17 -9.10
C SER A 35 -12.41 17.24 -8.31
N LYS A 36 -11.98 18.46 -8.00
CA LYS A 36 -10.73 18.70 -7.27
C LYS A 36 -10.63 18.00 -5.91
N VAL A 37 -11.73 17.83 -5.19
CA VAL A 37 -11.75 17.14 -3.89
C VAL A 37 -11.52 15.62 -4.02
N MET A 38 -11.71 15.05 -5.22
CA MET A 38 -11.47 13.63 -5.51
C MET A 38 -10.17 13.36 -6.29
N GLN A 39 -9.53 14.40 -6.83
CA GLN A 39 -8.30 14.29 -7.62
C GLN A 39 -7.04 14.55 -6.79
N ASP A 40 -7.14 15.40 -5.76
CA ASP A 40 -6.03 15.77 -4.90
C ASP A 40 -6.22 15.15 -3.50
N GLU A 41 -5.13 14.87 -2.78
CA GLU A 41 -5.21 14.43 -1.39
C GLU A 41 -5.83 15.54 -0.51
N ILE A 42 -6.94 15.22 0.16
CA ILE A 42 -7.73 16.21 0.91
C ILE A 42 -6.94 16.82 2.08
N PHE A 43 -6.24 15.98 2.84
CA PHE A 43 -5.44 16.35 4.01
C PHE A 43 -6.12 17.33 5.00
N GLY A 44 -7.43 17.20 5.13
CA GLY A 44 -8.30 18.10 5.88
C GLY A 44 -9.64 17.43 6.22
N PRO A 45 -10.54 18.12 6.94
CA PRO A 45 -11.71 17.52 7.57
C PRO A 45 -12.89 17.33 6.61
N LEU A 46 -12.62 16.91 5.37
CA LEU A 46 -13.64 16.65 4.35
C LEU A 46 -13.69 15.16 4.03
N LEU A 47 -14.88 14.59 4.02
CA LEU A 47 -15.11 13.19 3.72
C LEU A 47 -16.15 13.05 2.60
N PRO A 48 -15.72 12.98 1.33
CA PRO A 48 -16.59 12.62 0.22
C PRO A 48 -17.08 11.17 0.35
N VAL A 49 -18.38 10.97 0.14
CA VAL A 49 -19.01 9.64 0.11
C VAL A 49 -19.52 9.38 -1.30
N LEU A 50 -18.96 8.36 -1.93
CA LEU A 50 -19.38 7.90 -3.25
C LEU A 50 -20.20 6.61 -3.10
N ALA A 51 -21.39 6.60 -3.69
CA ALA A 51 -22.15 5.37 -3.86
C ALA A 51 -21.58 4.60 -5.06
N VAL A 52 -21.51 3.28 -4.92
CA VAL A 52 -21.10 2.33 -5.96
C VAL A 52 -22.07 1.16 -5.94
N ASP A 53 -22.30 0.54 -7.08
CA ASP A 53 -23.27 -0.55 -7.26
C ASP A 53 -22.77 -1.88 -6.69
N GLY A 54 -21.48 -1.99 -6.37
CA GLY A 54 -20.92 -3.16 -5.71
C GLY A 54 -19.40 -3.14 -5.55
N VAL A 55 -18.89 -4.24 -4.99
CA VAL A 55 -17.46 -4.38 -4.66
C VAL A 55 -16.56 -4.30 -5.90
N GLU A 56 -16.98 -4.84 -7.04
CA GLU A 56 -16.17 -4.82 -8.27
C GLU A 56 -16.01 -3.41 -8.83
N GLU A 57 -17.04 -2.56 -8.71
CA GLU A 57 -16.94 -1.15 -9.08
C GLU A 57 -16.01 -0.38 -8.12
N ALA A 58 -16.10 -0.65 -6.80
CA ALA A 58 -15.19 -0.07 -5.82
C ALA A 58 -13.73 -0.45 -6.12
N ILE A 59 -13.46 -1.72 -6.42
CA ILE A 59 -12.12 -2.21 -6.80
C ILE A 59 -11.63 -1.52 -8.07
N ALA A 60 -12.46 -1.44 -9.11
CA ALA A 60 -12.11 -0.75 -10.35
C ALA A 60 -11.83 0.75 -10.11
N PHE A 61 -12.63 1.39 -9.26
CA PHE A 61 -12.45 2.79 -8.88
C PHE A 61 -11.10 3.03 -8.18
N ILE A 62 -10.73 2.16 -7.25
CA ILE A 62 -9.44 2.21 -6.54
C ILE A 62 -8.29 1.98 -7.52
N ASN A 63 -8.36 0.95 -8.36
CA ASN A 63 -7.28 0.57 -9.27
C ASN A 63 -7.04 1.56 -10.42
N ASN A 64 -8.01 2.42 -10.73
CA ASN A 64 -7.86 3.50 -11.72
C ASN A 64 -7.14 4.73 -11.15
N ARG A 65 -6.54 4.63 -9.95
CA ARG A 65 -5.84 5.70 -9.25
C ARG A 65 -4.49 5.21 -8.74
N ASP A 66 -3.69 6.19 -8.35
CA ASP A 66 -2.41 5.98 -7.67
C ASP A 66 -2.58 5.11 -6.42
N LYS A 67 -1.59 4.27 -6.15
CA LYS A 67 -1.67 3.30 -5.05
C LYS A 67 -1.63 4.01 -3.70
N PRO A 68 -2.67 3.89 -2.86
CA PRO A 68 -2.75 4.66 -1.62
C PRO A 68 -1.84 4.09 -0.55
N LEU A 69 -1.48 4.92 0.44
CA LEU A 69 -0.71 4.48 1.60
C LEU A 69 -1.51 3.48 2.46
N ALA A 70 -2.81 3.70 2.61
CA ALA A 70 -3.69 2.85 3.40
C ALA A 70 -5.00 2.56 2.67
N LEU A 71 -5.50 1.34 2.83
CA LEU A 71 -6.82 0.90 2.38
C LEU A 71 -7.63 0.40 3.57
N TYR A 72 -8.90 0.81 3.67
CA TYR A 72 -9.79 0.41 4.74
C TYR A 72 -11.02 -0.28 4.17
N VAL A 73 -11.31 -1.48 4.68
CA VAL A 73 -12.48 -2.26 4.24
C VAL A 73 -13.34 -2.57 5.44
N PHE A 74 -14.59 -2.11 5.42
CA PHE A 74 -15.57 -2.46 6.44
C PHE A 74 -16.55 -3.48 5.87
N ALA A 75 -16.44 -4.73 6.32
CA ALA A 75 -17.26 -5.84 5.86
C ALA A 75 -17.33 -6.95 6.93
N GLU A 76 -18.53 -7.51 7.14
CA GLU A 76 -18.70 -8.74 7.93
C GLU A 76 -18.42 -10.00 7.09
N ASP A 77 -18.72 -9.93 5.79
CA ASP A 77 -18.41 -10.97 4.82
C ASP A 77 -16.91 -10.97 4.52
N LYS A 78 -16.25 -12.09 4.85
CA LYS A 78 -14.80 -12.26 4.69
C LYS A 78 -14.42 -12.36 3.22
N GLN A 79 -15.24 -12.96 2.39
CA GLN A 79 -14.99 -13.08 0.96
C GLN A 79 -14.96 -11.70 0.30
N ILE A 80 -15.81 -10.77 0.73
CA ILE A 80 -15.75 -9.37 0.27
C ILE A 80 -14.43 -8.72 0.67
N ALA A 81 -14.02 -8.86 1.94
CA ALA A 81 -12.77 -8.26 2.42
C ALA A 81 -11.54 -8.83 1.69
N GLU A 82 -11.44 -10.16 1.59
CA GLU A 82 -10.36 -10.86 0.87
C GLU A 82 -10.35 -10.46 -0.61
N ARG A 83 -11.52 -10.38 -1.25
CA ARG A 83 -11.62 -9.96 -2.66
C ARG A 83 -11.05 -8.57 -2.90
N VAL A 84 -11.34 -7.61 -2.03
CA VAL A 84 -10.78 -6.25 -2.12
C VAL A 84 -9.27 -6.27 -1.92
N LEU A 85 -8.77 -6.99 -0.91
CA LEU A 85 -7.34 -7.07 -0.63
C LEU A 85 -6.54 -7.74 -1.76
N ASP A 86 -7.05 -8.84 -2.32
CA ASP A 86 -6.38 -9.60 -3.39
C ASP A 86 -6.40 -8.87 -4.74
N SER A 87 -7.34 -7.93 -4.91
CA SER A 87 -7.57 -7.25 -6.19
C SER A 87 -7.09 -5.80 -6.20
N THR A 88 -6.47 -5.31 -5.13
CA THR A 88 -5.96 -3.93 -5.02
C THR A 88 -4.52 -3.93 -4.46
N SER A 89 -3.85 -2.78 -4.54
CA SER A 89 -2.49 -2.60 -4.01
C SER A 89 -2.43 -1.32 -3.18
N SER A 90 -1.99 -1.43 -1.93
CA SER A 90 -1.77 -0.30 -1.01
C SER A 90 -0.55 -0.54 -0.13
N GLY A 91 -0.06 0.50 0.55
CA GLY A 91 1.05 0.36 1.50
C GLY A 91 0.70 -0.54 2.69
N GLY A 92 -0.51 -0.37 3.23
CA GLY A 92 -1.10 -1.27 4.20
C GLY A 92 -2.62 -1.30 4.09
N ALA A 93 -3.26 -2.23 4.79
CA ALA A 93 -4.70 -2.32 4.85
C ALA A 93 -5.21 -2.68 6.25
N CYS A 94 -6.46 -2.31 6.54
CA CYS A 94 -7.14 -2.72 7.76
C CYS A 94 -8.60 -3.09 7.46
N ILE A 95 -9.04 -4.24 7.98
CA ILE A 95 -10.43 -4.69 7.91
C ILE A 95 -11.12 -4.28 9.21
N ASN A 96 -12.31 -3.65 9.09
CA ASN A 96 -13.15 -3.23 10.20
C ASN A 96 -12.47 -2.27 11.20
N GLY A 97 -11.57 -1.42 10.69
CA GLY A 97 -10.90 -0.41 11.47
C GLY A 97 -10.11 0.55 10.60
N THR A 98 -9.80 1.73 11.15
CA THR A 98 -8.91 2.71 10.54
C THR A 98 -7.71 2.96 11.45
N LEU A 99 -6.55 3.27 10.88
CA LEU A 99 -5.29 3.60 11.58
C LEU A 99 -4.69 2.50 12.47
N PHE A 100 -5.44 1.45 12.84
CA PHE A 100 -4.96 0.41 13.74
C PHE A 100 -3.76 -0.38 13.20
N GLN A 101 -3.57 -0.44 11.88
CA GLN A 101 -2.40 -1.09 11.28
C GLN A 101 -1.07 -0.40 11.61
N LEU A 102 -1.10 0.84 12.12
CA LEU A 102 0.09 1.56 12.62
C LEU A 102 0.50 1.14 14.04
N VAL A 103 -0.36 0.45 14.79
CA VAL A 103 -0.12 0.14 16.21
C VAL A 103 0.86 -1.01 16.40
N PRO A 104 0.76 -2.16 15.71
CA PRO A 104 1.65 -3.29 15.95
C PRO A 104 3.06 -3.02 15.39
N PRO A 105 4.12 -3.04 16.21
CA PRO A 105 5.50 -2.81 15.74
C PRO A 105 6.05 -3.92 14.84
N THR A 106 5.35 -5.06 14.76
CA THR A 106 5.69 -6.18 13.88
C THR A 106 5.19 -5.99 12.46
N LEU A 107 4.24 -5.06 12.22
CA LEU A 107 3.79 -4.74 10.88
C LEU A 107 4.71 -3.66 10.27
N PRO A 108 5.31 -3.92 9.09
CA PRO A 108 6.03 -2.89 8.38
C PRO A 108 5.05 -1.78 7.95
N PHE A 109 5.46 -0.54 8.16
CA PHE A 109 4.72 0.63 7.71
C PHE A 109 5.51 1.33 6.60
N GLY A 110 4.88 1.47 5.43
CA GLY A 110 5.49 2.02 4.23
C GLY A 110 4.49 2.10 3.09
N GLY A 111 4.84 2.85 2.05
CA GLY A 111 4.05 3.00 0.84
C GLY A 111 4.46 2.03 -0.27
N VAL A 112 3.70 2.08 -1.36
CA VAL A 112 4.01 1.37 -2.61
C VAL A 112 3.60 2.24 -3.80
N GLY A 113 4.46 2.32 -4.83
CA GLY A 113 4.20 3.18 -5.97
C GLY A 113 4.24 4.65 -5.57
N GLU A 114 3.19 5.38 -5.92
CA GLU A 114 3.07 6.83 -5.71
C GLU A 114 2.96 7.19 -4.22
N SER A 115 2.48 6.27 -3.36
CA SER A 115 2.47 6.46 -1.91
C SER A 115 3.84 6.27 -1.23
N GLY A 116 4.86 5.81 -1.97
CA GLY A 116 6.25 5.71 -1.49
C GLY A 116 6.91 4.35 -1.72
N GLN A 117 8.09 4.19 -1.13
CA GLN A 117 8.89 2.96 -1.23
C GLN A 117 9.61 2.64 0.08
N GLY A 118 9.91 1.36 0.28
CA GLY A 118 10.50 0.87 1.52
C GLY A 118 9.49 0.86 2.67
N ALA A 119 9.93 0.38 3.83
CA ALA A 119 9.11 0.36 5.02
C ALA A 119 9.98 0.48 6.27
N TYR A 120 9.39 0.90 7.37
CA TYR A 120 10.00 0.89 8.68
C TYR A 120 9.00 0.30 9.69
N HIS A 121 9.22 0.59 10.97
CA HIS A 121 8.54 0.07 12.16
C HIS A 121 9.20 -1.18 12.74
N GLY A 122 9.31 -1.23 14.07
CA GLY A 122 9.97 -2.29 14.83
C GLY A 122 11.25 -2.84 14.18
N ARG A 123 11.23 -4.13 13.82
CA ARG A 123 12.36 -4.83 13.18
C ARG A 123 12.65 -4.28 11.78
N SER A 124 11.63 -3.91 11.01
CA SER A 124 11.80 -3.36 9.67
C SER A 124 12.57 -2.03 9.69
N THR A 125 12.43 -1.21 10.76
CA THR A 125 13.29 -0.03 10.95
C THR A 125 14.77 -0.43 11.03
N PHE A 126 15.10 -1.44 11.83
CA PHE A 126 16.48 -1.90 11.97
C PHE A 126 17.02 -2.41 10.64
N GLU A 127 16.25 -3.21 9.92
CA GLU A 127 16.63 -3.75 8.60
C GLU A 127 16.83 -2.63 7.57
N THR A 128 15.93 -1.63 7.53
CA THR A 128 16.02 -0.47 6.62
C THR A 128 17.27 0.37 6.83
N PHE A 129 17.73 0.52 8.07
CA PHE A 129 18.95 1.27 8.38
C PHE A 129 20.19 0.36 8.54
N SER A 130 20.11 -0.90 8.13
CA SER A 130 21.20 -1.87 8.20
C SER A 130 21.65 -2.33 6.81
N HIS A 131 22.95 -2.54 6.65
CA HIS A 131 23.49 -3.26 5.49
C HIS A 131 23.55 -4.76 5.79
N HIS A 132 22.78 -5.56 5.04
CA HIS A 132 22.76 -7.02 5.15
C HIS A 132 23.98 -7.67 4.48
N LYS A 133 25.11 -7.68 5.19
CA LYS A 133 26.37 -8.24 4.69
C LYS A 133 26.32 -9.78 4.62
N SER A 134 26.26 -10.32 3.41
CA SER A 134 26.38 -11.77 3.16
C SER A 134 27.82 -12.25 3.36
N VAL A 135 28.01 -13.32 4.14
CA VAL A 135 29.33 -13.93 4.40
C VAL A 135 29.24 -15.44 4.21
N LEU A 136 30.03 -15.97 3.27
CA LEU A 136 30.21 -17.40 3.04
C LEU A 136 31.60 -17.85 3.52
N LYS A 137 31.65 -18.89 4.34
CA LYS A 137 32.91 -19.54 4.74
C LYS A 137 32.99 -20.94 4.12
N LYS A 138 33.88 -21.11 3.15
CA LYS A 138 34.21 -22.43 2.56
C LYS A 138 35.31 -23.10 3.39
N THR A 139 35.20 -24.41 3.58
CA THR A 139 36.29 -25.21 4.17
C THR A 139 37.48 -25.32 3.23
N THR A 140 38.70 -25.32 3.75
CA THR A 140 39.92 -25.58 2.95
C THR A 140 40.19 -27.08 2.77
N ARG A 141 39.44 -27.96 3.45
CA ARG A 141 39.65 -29.42 3.41
C ARG A 141 39.05 -30.11 2.19
N LEU A 142 37.99 -29.55 1.62
CA LEU A 142 37.25 -30.12 0.51
C LEU A 142 37.08 -29.06 -0.56
N ASP A 143 37.74 -29.29 -1.70
CA ASP A 143 37.69 -28.38 -2.82
C ASP A 143 37.33 -29.13 -4.11
N PRO A 144 36.03 -29.15 -4.50
CA PRO A 144 35.57 -30.03 -5.56
C PRO A 144 36.15 -29.59 -6.92
N PRO A 145 36.90 -30.47 -7.62
CA PRO A 145 37.61 -30.12 -8.85
C PRO A 145 36.69 -29.80 -10.04
N ILE A 146 35.38 -30.03 -9.88
CA ILE A 146 34.37 -29.62 -10.86
C ILE A 146 34.29 -28.09 -11.00
N ALA A 147 34.68 -27.34 -9.97
CA ALA A 147 34.71 -25.89 -9.98
C ALA A 147 35.90 -25.30 -10.78
N TYR A 148 36.87 -26.13 -11.19
CA TYR A 148 38.08 -25.68 -11.85
C TYR A 148 38.23 -26.22 -13.28
N PRO A 149 38.84 -25.46 -14.21
CA PRO A 149 39.21 -25.93 -15.54
C PRO A 149 40.19 -27.13 -15.53
N PRO A 150 40.29 -27.89 -16.64
CA PRO A 150 39.47 -27.80 -17.85
C PRO A 150 38.07 -28.40 -17.65
N TYR A 151 37.08 -27.80 -18.33
CA TYR A 151 35.67 -28.22 -18.27
C TYR A 151 35.35 -29.28 -19.32
N THR A 152 35.59 -30.55 -18.97
CA THR A 152 35.29 -31.69 -19.84
C THR A 152 33.80 -31.92 -20.00
N GLU A 153 33.38 -32.63 -21.06
CA GLU A 153 31.98 -33.01 -21.27
C GLU A 153 31.38 -33.78 -20.09
N ARG A 154 32.21 -34.56 -19.37
CA ARG A 154 31.79 -35.22 -18.12
C ARG A 154 31.46 -34.22 -17.01
N LYS A 155 32.30 -33.19 -16.78
CA LYS A 155 32.02 -32.13 -15.79
C LYS A 155 30.74 -31.36 -16.16
N LYS A 156 30.57 -31.01 -17.45
CA LYS A 156 29.36 -30.33 -17.95
C LYS A 156 28.10 -31.17 -17.74
N LYS A 157 28.15 -32.48 -18.01
CA LYS A 157 27.02 -33.40 -17.81
C LYS A 157 26.63 -33.53 -16.33
N ILE A 158 27.60 -33.51 -15.42
CA ILE A 158 27.34 -33.49 -13.97
C ILE A 158 26.68 -32.18 -13.58
N LEU A 159 27.24 -31.03 -13.98
CA LEU A 159 26.69 -29.71 -13.64
C LEU A 159 25.23 -29.53 -14.11
N ARG A 160 24.91 -29.91 -15.35
CA ARG A 160 23.56 -29.85 -15.93
C ARG A 160 22.52 -30.77 -15.28
N ARG A 161 22.95 -31.70 -14.43
CA ARG A 161 22.05 -32.61 -13.71
C ARG A 161 21.71 -32.10 -12.30
N PHE A 162 22.46 -31.10 -11.82
CA PHE A 162 22.29 -30.48 -10.51
C PHE A 162 21.75 -29.03 -10.59
N LEU A 163 21.98 -28.33 -11.71
CA LEU A 163 21.20 -27.17 -12.14
C LEU A 163 19.89 -27.65 -12.77
#